data_AF-D1W943-F1
#
_entry.id   AF-D1W943-F1
#
_cell.length_a   1.000
_cell.length_b   1.000
_cell.length_c   1.000
_cell.angle_alpha   90.00
_cell.angle_beta   90.00
_cell.angle_gamma   90.00
#
_symmetry.space_group_name_H-M   'P 1'
#
loop_
_entity.id
_entity.type
_entity.pdbx_description
1 polymer ?
#
loop_
_entity_poly.entity_id
_entity_poly.type
_entity_poly.pdbx_seq_one_letter_code
_entity_poly.pdbx_strand_id
1 'polypeptide(L)'
;MKSSEFFNKFKSFYLWGNLLGMAVAIVLVCLGVRYGLDIYTHHGESIAIPDVKRKSFKEAEKILSQLGFKAVVSDTGYVKTIPPDCVLEQTPAAGDKVKTGRIIYLTINASKSPTITLPDVIDNSSLREAMAKLTAMGFKVGTPQFIPGEKDWVYGILVRGKHVVTGDRISIEDTVIIQAGNGMRDSTDVIDYVDPIYPEYDPSEEDDVDGFEEVTGPVTETEETTTHPQEVKPINPSKTEPTVPQKKEPTAPRKTEPTTPKSPKSTPK
;
A
#
# COMPACT_ATOMS: atom_id res chain seq x y z
N MET A 1 14.63 58.62 53.89
CA MET A 1 15.84 58.86 53.08
C MET A 1 15.50 59.92 52.04
N LYS A 2 16.26 61.02 51.96
CA LYS A 2 15.99 62.13 51.03
C LYS A 2 16.19 61.64 49.58
N SER A 3 15.18 61.83 48.74
CA SER A 3 15.21 61.47 47.31
C SER A 3 16.39 62.11 46.56
N SER A 4 16.84 63.29 46.98
CA SER A 4 17.97 64.00 46.38
C SER A 4 19.33 63.28 46.53
N GLU A 5 19.54 62.55 47.63
CA GLU A 5 20.77 61.76 47.83
C GLU A 5 20.80 60.52 46.93
N PHE A 6 19.62 59.98 46.59
CA PHE A 6 19.47 58.87 45.66
C PHE A 6 19.83 59.31 44.23
N PHE A 7 19.33 60.47 43.77
CA PHE A 7 19.65 61.01 42.45
C PHE A 7 21.10 61.51 42.31
N ASN A 8 21.73 62.00 43.38
CA ASN A 8 23.16 62.37 43.32
C ASN A 8 24.08 61.16 43.15
N LYS A 9 23.68 59.96 43.60
CA LYS A 9 24.42 58.71 43.30
C LYS A 9 24.36 58.34 41.82
N PHE A 10 23.28 58.67 41.11
CA PHE A 10 23.17 58.50 39.64
C PHE A 10 24.06 59.46 38.83
N LYS A 11 24.48 60.60 39.42
CA LYS A 11 25.48 61.51 38.83
C LYS A 11 26.93 61.17 39.17
N SER A 12 27.17 60.10 39.93
CA SER A 12 28.52 59.68 40.26
C SER A 12 29.23 59.16 39.01
N PHE A 13 30.37 59.79 38.67
CA PHE A 13 31.23 59.41 37.55
C PHE A 13 31.65 57.93 37.61
N TYR A 14 31.75 57.36 38.82
CA TYR A 14 32.05 55.94 39.04
C TYR A 14 30.92 54.99 38.59
N LEU A 15 29.66 55.37 38.79
CA LEU A 15 28.51 54.53 38.40
C LEU A 15 28.39 54.50 36.87
N TRP A 16 28.55 55.65 36.22
CA TRP A 16 28.56 55.75 34.75
C TRP A 16 29.76 55.02 34.13
N GLY A 17 30.94 55.05 34.78
CA GLY A 17 32.11 54.29 34.35
C GLY A 17 31.90 52.77 34.38
N ASN A 18 31.36 52.22 35.48
CA ASN A 18 31.05 50.79 35.58
C ASN A 18 29.93 50.36 34.61
N LEU A 19 28.93 51.22 34.40
CA LEU A 19 27.85 50.95 33.45
C LEU A 19 28.37 50.93 32.00
N LEU A 20 29.24 51.88 31.64
CA LEU A 20 29.93 51.88 30.35
C LEU A 20 30.82 50.63 30.20
N GLY A 21 31.55 50.24 31.26
CA GLY A 21 32.34 49.02 31.28
C GLY A 21 31.52 47.74 31.06
N MET A 22 30.36 47.63 31.72
CA MET A 22 29.39 46.55 31.49
C MET A 22 28.84 46.56 30.06
N ALA A 23 28.51 47.73 29.53
CA ALA A 23 28.05 47.86 28.15
C ALA A 23 29.12 47.42 27.15
N VAL A 24 30.38 47.82 27.36
CA VAL A 24 31.53 47.40 26.54
C VAL A 24 31.76 45.89 26.66
N ALA A 25 31.67 45.31 27.87
CA ALA A 25 31.80 43.88 28.07
C ALA A 25 30.71 43.09 27.34
N ILE A 26 29.45 43.54 27.40
CA ILE A 26 28.33 42.95 26.66
C ILE A 26 28.58 43.04 25.15
N VAL A 27 29.02 44.19 24.65
CA VAL A 27 29.33 44.39 23.23
C VAL A 27 30.46 43.44 22.79
N LEU A 28 31.50 43.28 23.59
CA LEU A 28 32.60 42.34 23.32
C LEU A 28 32.12 40.89 23.30
N VAL A 29 31.26 40.50 24.24
CA VAL A 29 30.66 39.16 24.26
C VAL A 29 29.77 38.94 23.03
N CYS A 30 28.92 39.90 22.67
CA CYS A 30 28.08 39.82 21.47
C CYS A 30 28.92 39.70 20.19
N LEU A 31 29.99 40.49 20.06
CA LEU A 31 30.90 40.41 18.92
C LEU A 31 31.65 39.07 18.89
N GLY A 32 32.13 38.60 20.05
CA GLY A 32 32.80 37.31 20.19
C GLY A 32 31.88 36.14 19.83
N VAL A 33 30.62 36.16 20.26
CA VAL A 33 29.62 35.15 19.87
C VAL A 33 29.32 35.24 18.38
N ARG A 34 29.14 36.45 17.82
CA ARG A 34 28.86 36.63 16.38
C ARG A 34 29.99 36.07 15.51
N TYR A 35 31.24 36.44 15.79
CA TYR A 35 32.41 35.96 15.05
C TYR A 35 32.72 34.48 15.34
N GLY A 36 32.54 34.04 16.58
CA GLY A 36 32.72 32.64 16.97
C GLY A 36 31.71 31.73 16.28
N LEU A 37 30.46 32.18 16.16
CA LEU A 37 29.44 31.45 15.42
C LEU A 37 29.74 31.42 13.92
N ASP A 38 30.14 32.55 13.32
CA ASP A 38 30.53 32.62 11.90
C ASP A 38 31.67 31.64 11.55
N ILE A 39 32.70 31.54 12.41
CA ILE A 39 33.82 30.59 12.26
C ILE A 39 33.37 29.14 12.49
N TYR A 40 32.53 28.89 13.50
CA TYR A 40 32.10 27.54 13.84
C TYR A 40 31.14 26.94 12.80
N THR A 41 30.21 27.73 12.27
CA THR A 41 29.17 27.23 11.36
C THR A 41 29.61 27.16 9.90
N HIS A 42 30.85 27.59 9.58
CA HIS A 42 31.37 27.69 8.20
C HIS A 42 30.30 28.29 7.26
N HIS A 43 29.68 29.40 7.68
CA HIS A 43 28.72 30.12 6.87
C HIS A 43 29.43 30.69 5.63
N GLY A 44 29.23 30.08 4.46
CA GLY A 44 29.60 30.71 3.20
C GLY A 44 29.93 29.78 2.04
N GLU A 45 30.38 28.55 2.30
CA GLU A 45 30.73 27.64 1.23
C GLU A 45 29.50 26.85 0.76
N SER A 46 28.89 27.37 -0.29
CA SER A 46 27.78 26.73 -1.00
C SER A 46 28.19 26.46 -2.43
N ILE A 47 27.98 25.23 -2.88
CA ILE A 47 28.29 24.79 -4.23
C ILE A 47 26.96 24.72 -4.98
N ALA A 48 26.96 25.23 -6.21
CA ALA A 48 25.79 25.12 -7.09
C ALA A 48 25.65 23.67 -7.58
N ILE A 49 24.43 23.14 -7.54
CA ILE A 49 24.16 21.79 -8.02
C ILE A 49 24.17 21.77 -9.55
N PRO A 50 24.93 20.87 -10.20
CA PRO A 50 24.91 20.72 -11.65
C PRO A 50 23.57 20.10 -12.11
N ASP A 51 23.20 20.37 -13.36
CA ASP A 51 22.07 19.69 -13.98
C ASP A 51 22.46 18.26 -14.37
N VAL A 52 21.84 17.28 -13.72
CA VAL A 52 22.01 15.86 -14.04
C VAL A 52 20.77 15.25 -14.67
N LYS A 53 19.74 16.06 -15.03
CA LYS A 53 18.57 15.58 -15.75
C LYS A 53 18.97 14.98 -17.10
N ARG A 54 18.25 13.93 -17.52
CA ARG A 54 18.48 13.15 -18.75
C ARG A 54 19.83 12.44 -18.84
N LYS A 55 20.67 12.52 -17.82
CA LYS A 55 21.87 11.68 -17.70
C LYS A 55 21.52 10.33 -17.12
N SER A 56 22.34 9.32 -17.40
CA SER A 56 22.24 8.03 -16.72
C SER A 56 22.52 8.21 -15.23
N PHE A 57 21.89 7.41 -14.37
CA PHE A 57 22.13 7.44 -12.92
C PHE A 57 23.62 7.34 -12.59
N LYS A 58 24.37 6.48 -13.29
CA LYS A 58 25.81 6.30 -13.11
C LYS A 58 26.62 7.55 -13.46
N GLU A 59 26.25 8.24 -14.54
CA GLU A 59 26.91 9.50 -14.92
C GLU A 59 26.55 10.62 -13.94
N ALA A 60 25.29 10.72 -13.54
CA ALA A 60 24.81 11.66 -12.54
C ALA A 60 25.53 11.48 -11.21
N GLU A 61 25.66 10.24 -10.73
CA GLU A 61 26.39 9.89 -9.52
C GLU A 61 27.86 10.30 -9.60
N LYS A 62 28.52 10.08 -10.74
CA LYS A 62 29.91 10.50 -10.96
C LYS A 62 30.06 12.03 -10.89
N ILE A 63 29.17 12.77 -11.55
CA ILE A 63 29.21 14.25 -11.59
C ILE A 63 28.96 14.82 -10.18
N LEU A 64 27.98 14.26 -9.46
CA LEU A 64 27.63 14.71 -8.12
C LEU A 64 28.70 14.36 -7.09
N SER A 65 29.27 13.15 -7.15
CA SER A 65 30.35 12.73 -6.24
C SER A 65 31.65 13.52 -6.43
N GLN A 66 31.95 13.95 -7.66
CA GLN A 66 33.09 14.85 -7.94
C GLN A 66 32.97 16.20 -7.23
N LEU A 67 31.75 16.66 -6.96
CA LEU A 67 31.46 17.91 -6.23
C LEU A 67 31.22 17.67 -4.72
N GLY A 68 31.43 16.45 -4.24
CA GLY A 68 31.21 16.09 -2.84
C GLY A 68 29.73 15.92 -2.47
N PHE A 69 28.83 15.75 -3.44
CA PHE A 69 27.43 15.43 -3.20
C PHE A 69 27.19 13.92 -3.24
N LYS A 70 26.20 13.45 -2.47
CA LYS A 70 25.79 12.03 -2.48
C LYS A 70 24.50 11.88 -3.28
N ALA A 71 24.52 11.12 -4.36
CA ALA A 71 23.32 10.81 -5.13
C ALA A 71 22.55 9.63 -4.51
N VAL A 72 21.23 9.75 -4.36
CA VAL A 72 20.36 8.68 -3.88
C VAL A 72 19.09 8.65 -4.73
N VAL A 73 18.66 7.47 -5.15
CA VAL A 73 17.37 7.30 -5.83
C VAL A 73 16.27 7.40 -4.79
N SER A 74 15.38 8.38 -4.94
CA SER A 74 14.24 8.58 -4.05
C SER A 74 12.95 7.97 -4.59
N ASP A 75 12.78 7.99 -5.90
CA ASP A 75 11.57 7.53 -6.56
C ASP A 75 11.87 7.07 -7.99
N THR A 76 10.92 6.35 -8.58
CA THR A 76 10.97 5.87 -9.96
C THR A 76 9.74 6.37 -10.71
N GLY A 77 9.95 7.19 -11.73
CA GLY A 77 8.91 7.57 -12.69
C GLY A 77 8.97 6.69 -13.94
N TYR A 78 7.93 6.73 -14.78
CA TYR A 78 7.96 6.09 -16.09
C TYR A 78 7.57 7.07 -17.19
N VAL A 79 8.52 7.34 -18.08
CA VAL A 79 8.34 8.17 -19.28
C VAL A 79 8.86 7.40 -20.48
N LYS A 80 7.94 7.04 -21.39
CA LYS A 80 8.24 6.23 -22.59
C LYS A 80 9.28 6.85 -23.52
N THR A 81 9.35 8.18 -23.58
CA THR A 81 10.25 8.90 -24.48
C THR A 81 11.70 8.94 -23.98
N ILE A 82 11.95 8.55 -22.73
CA ILE A 82 13.25 8.63 -22.08
C ILE A 82 13.80 7.21 -21.88
N PRO A 83 15.11 6.97 -22.04
CA PRO A 83 15.68 5.66 -21.79
C PRO A 83 15.57 5.23 -20.31
N PRO A 84 15.67 3.93 -20.01
CA PRO A 84 15.73 3.43 -18.64
C PRO A 84 16.94 4.01 -17.90
N ASP A 85 16.86 4.06 -16.56
CA ASP A 85 17.93 4.49 -15.65
C ASP A 85 18.42 5.93 -15.88
N CYS A 86 17.65 6.73 -16.60
CA CYS A 86 17.91 8.16 -16.77
C CYS A 86 17.23 8.98 -15.68
N VAL A 87 17.89 10.03 -15.23
CA VAL A 87 17.35 10.95 -14.23
C VAL A 87 16.24 11.78 -14.88
N LEU A 88 15.03 11.65 -14.36
CA LEU A 88 13.87 12.46 -14.73
C LEU A 88 13.89 13.78 -13.98
N GLU A 89 14.07 13.70 -12.67
CA GLU A 89 14.03 14.85 -11.76
C GLU A 89 15.12 14.73 -10.71
N GLN A 90 15.50 15.88 -10.17
CA GLN A 90 16.46 15.99 -9.07
C GLN A 90 15.93 16.98 -8.05
N THR A 91 16.19 16.68 -6.79
CA THR A 91 15.85 17.52 -5.65
C THR A 91 17.04 17.58 -4.69
N PRO A 92 17.60 18.77 -4.38
CA PRO A 92 17.23 20.11 -4.86
C PRO A 92 17.48 20.34 -6.36
N ALA A 93 16.93 21.45 -6.90
CA ALA A 93 16.97 21.72 -8.33
C ALA A 93 18.38 22.11 -8.80
N ALA A 94 18.61 22.00 -10.11
CA ALA A 94 19.87 22.44 -10.71
C ALA A 94 20.05 23.94 -10.50
N GLY A 95 21.28 24.36 -10.14
CA GLY A 95 21.61 25.75 -9.81
C GLY A 95 21.34 26.15 -8.36
N ASP A 96 20.62 25.34 -7.58
CA ASP A 96 20.44 25.59 -6.15
C ASP A 96 21.79 25.50 -5.42
N LYS A 97 21.98 26.40 -4.45
CA LYS A 97 23.18 26.48 -3.64
C LYS A 97 23.01 25.66 -2.37
N VAL A 98 23.80 24.59 -2.24
CA VAL A 98 23.76 23.72 -1.06
C VAL A 98 25.15 23.54 -0.47
N LYS A 99 25.20 23.16 0.82
CA LYS A 99 26.45 22.80 1.49
C LYS A 99 27.01 21.50 0.91
N THR A 100 28.33 21.34 0.99
CA THR A 100 29.03 20.10 0.67
C THR A 100 28.47 18.92 1.49
N GLY A 101 28.52 17.71 0.92
CA GLY A 101 28.03 16.50 1.60
C GLY A 101 26.50 16.37 1.63
N ARG A 102 25.74 17.29 1.02
CA ARG A 102 24.29 17.14 0.92
C ARG A 102 23.91 15.95 0.02
N ILE A 103 22.88 15.23 0.44
CA ILE A 103 22.27 14.18 -0.38
C ILE A 103 21.37 14.82 -1.43
N ILE A 104 21.56 14.45 -2.69
CA ILE A 104 20.72 14.84 -3.81
C ILE A 104 19.84 13.65 -4.15
N TYR A 105 18.53 13.87 -4.07
CA TYR A 105 17.53 12.88 -4.39
C TYR A 105 17.24 12.92 -5.88
N LEU A 106 17.34 11.76 -6.52
CA LEU A 106 17.09 11.61 -7.95
C LEU A 106 15.85 10.74 -8.15
N THR A 107 14.98 11.18 -9.05
CA THR A 107 13.90 10.36 -9.59
C THR A 107 14.38 9.78 -10.91
N ILE A 108 14.43 8.45 -11.00
CA ILE A 108 14.94 7.76 -12.20
C ILE A 108 13.80 7.21 -13.04
N ASN A 109 14.07 7.01 -14.32
CA ASN A 109 13.12 6.38 -15.23
C ASN A 109 13.17 4.85 -15.09
N ALA A 110 12.02 4.25 -14.78
CA ALA A 110 11.88 2.82 -14.65
C ALA A 110 12.10 2.10 -15.99
N SER A 111 12.73 0.93 -15.95
CA SER A 111 12.99 0.16 -17.17
C SER A 111 11.77 -0.52 -17.76
N LYS A 112 10.72 -0.70 -16.97
CA LYS A 112 9.47 -1.33 -17.39
C LYS A 112 8.32 -0.35 -17.15
N SER A 113 7.34 -0.42 -18.06
CA SER A 113 6.05 0.23 -17.89
C SER A 113 5.40 -0.17 -16.55
N PRO A 114 4.71 0.76 -15.87
CA PRO A 114 4.03 0.44 -14.64
C PRO A 114 2.97 -0.64 -14.89
N THR A 115 2.86 -1.57 -13.96
CA THR A 115 1.93 -2.69 -14.03
C THR A 115 0.83 -2.55 -12.98
N ILE A 116 -0.40 -2.80 -13.38
CA ILE A 116 -1.59 -2.81 -12.51
C ILE A 116 -2.04 -4.26 -12.35
N THR A 117 -2.50 -4.59 -11.15
CA THR A 117 -3.04 -5.92 -10.83
C THR A 117 -4.43 -6.08 -11.46
N LEU A 118 -4.65 -7.21 -12.14
CA LEU A 118 -5.96 -7.53 -12.70
C LEU A 118 -6.96 -7.80 -11.57
N PRO A 119 -8.12 -7.10 -11.54
CA PRO A 119 -9.18 -7.31 -10.57
C PRO A 119 -9.86 -8.66 -10.81
N ASP A 120 -10.68 -9.07 -9.84
CA ASP A 120 -11.52 -10.23 -10.00
C ASP A 120 -12.76 -9.89 -10.83
N VAL A 121 -12.69 -10.19 -12.13
CA VAL A 121 -13.77 -9.95 -13.10
C VAL A 121 -14.07 -11.16 -13.98
N ILE A 122 -13.18 -12.16 -13.96
CA ILE A 122 -13.37 -13.43 -14.67
C ILE A 122 -14.35 -14.26 -13.84
N ASP A 123 -15.43 -14.75 -14.46
CA ASP A 123 -16.51 -15.51 -13.83
C ASP A 123 -17.27 -14.81 -12.69
N ASN A 124 -17.03 -13.51 -12.48
CA ASN A 124 -17.61 -12.75 -11.36
C ASN A 124 -18.18 -11.39 -11.80
N SER A 125 -18.22 -11.08 -13.09
CA SER A 125 -18.72 -9.78 -13.57
C SER A 125 -19.37 -9.91 -14.95
N SER A 126 -20.37 -9.06 -15.18
CA SER A 126 -20.93 -8.87 -16.52
C SER A 126 -19.96 -8.10 -17.42
N LEU A 127 -20.08 -8.22 -18.75
CA LEU A 127 -19.25 -7.51 -19.73
C LEU A 127 -19.19 -5.99 -19.46
N ARG A 128 -20.36 -5.39 -19.19
CA ARG A 128 -20.47 -3.96 -18.88
C ARG A 128 -19.74 -3.59 -17.59
N GLU A 129 -19.88 -4.40 -16.56
CA GLU A 129 -19.23 -4.21 -15.27
C GLU A 129 -17.71 -4.37 -15.37
N ALA A 130 -17.25 -5.43 -16.04
CA ALA A 130 -15.83 -5.68 -16.27
C ALA A 130 -15.20 -4.53 -17.07
N MET A 131 -15.86 -4.07 -18.14
CA MET A 131 -15.40 -2.93 -18.93
C MET A 131 -15.29 -1.65 -18.08
N ALA A 132 -16.29 -1.36 -17.25
CA ALA A 132 -16.28 -0.21 -16.36
C ALA A 132 -15.16 -0.31 -15.32
N LYS A 133 -15.01 -1.46 -14.65
CA LYS A 133 -13.94 -1.71 -13.66
C LYS A 133 -12.55 -1.57 -14.28
N LEU A 134 -12.31 -2.24 -15.41
CA LEU A 134 -11.01 -2.21 -16.10
C LEU A 134 -10.66 -0.80 -16.57
N THR A 135 -11.61 -0.08 -17.15
CA THR A 135 -11.41 1.32 -17.58
C THR A 135 -11.14 2.23 -16.38
N ALA A 136 -11.85 2.05 -15.27
CA ALA A 136 -11.67 2.85 -14.06
C ALA A 136 -10.28 2.69 -13.43
N MET A 137 -9.65 1.50 -13.52
CA MET A 137 -8.27 1.30 -13.08
C MET A 137 -7.23 1.76 -14.10
N GLY A 138 -7.64 2.24 -15.28
CA GLY A 138 -6.74 2.74 -16.32
C GLY A 138 -6.21 1.67 -17.28
N PHE A 139 -6.83 0.48 -17.34
CA PHE A 139 -6.53 -0.48 -18.40
C PHE A 139 -7.10 0.00 -19.74
N LYS A 140 -6.38 -0.30 -20.83
CA LYS A 140 -6.87 -0.08 -22.19
C LYS A 140 -7.74 -1.25 -22.61
N VAL A 141 -9.05 -1.09 -22.55
CA VAL A 141 -10.00 -2.13 -22.97
C VAL A 141 -10.16 -2.10 -24.50
N GLY A 142 -9.88 -3.22 -25.16
CA GLY A 142 -10.07 -3.41 -26.59
C GLY A 142 -11.49 -3.85 -26.95
N THR A 143 -11.71 -4.21 -28.22
CA THR A 143 -12.98 -4.78 -28.67
C THR A 143 -13.22 -6.15 -27.99
N PRO A 144 -14.36 -6.35 -27.32
CA PRO A 144 -14.68 -7.65 -26.72
C PRO A 144 -14.77 -8.76 -27.77
N GLN A 145 -14.31 -9.94 -27.41
CA GLN A 145 -14.52 -11.17 -28.18
C GLN A 145 -15.71 -11.92 -27.60
N PHE A 146 -16.54 -12.47 -28.48
CA PHE A 146 -17.71 -13.23 -28.06
C PHE A 146 -17.52 -14.73 -28.29
N ILE A 147 -17.83 -15.53 -27.28
CA ILE A 147 -17.81 -16.99 -27.34
C ILE A 147 -19.21 -17.56 -27.10
N PRO A 148 -19.54 -18.77 -27.57
CA PRO A 148 -20.78 -19.45 -27.20
C PRO A 148 -20.89 -19.58 -25.69
N GLY A 149 -22.01 -19.15 -25.11
CA GLY A 149 -22.20 -19.13 -23.66
C GLY A 149 -23.27 -18.15 -23.18
N GLU A 150 -23.33 -17.96 -21.87
CA GLU A 150 -24.27 -17.08 -21.19
C GLU A 150 -24.09 -15.62 -21.61
N LYS A 151 -25.19 -14.94 -21.92
CA LYS A 151 -25.12 -13.59 -22.47
C LYS A 151 -24.42 -12.63 -21.50
N ASP A 152 -23.45 -11.88 -22.02
CA ASP A 152 -22.69 -10.86 -21.29
C ASP A 152 -21.89 -11.42 -20.09
N TRP A 153 -21.75 -12.74 -19.93
CA TRP A 153 -20.92 -13.36 -18.90
C TRP A 153 -19.45 -13.33 -19.30
N VAL A 154 -18.56 -12.89 -18.41
CA VAL A 154 -17.11 -12.82 -18.69
C VAL A 154 -16.44 -14.15 -18.36
N TYR A 155 -16.04 -14.88 -19.39
CA TYR A 155 -15.34 -16.16 -19.25
C TYR A 155 -13.83 -16.01 -19.13
N GLY A 156 -13.28 -14.88 -19.58
CA GLY A 156 -11.85 -14.71 -19.59
C GLY A 156 -11.39 -13.37 -20.09
N ILE A 157 -10.10 -13.13 -19.88
CA ILE A 157 -9.42 -11.93 -20.36
C ILE A 157 -8.17 -12.37 -21.12
N LEU A 158 -7.97 -11.74 -22.28
CA LEU A 158 -6.81 -11.93 -23.13
C LEU A 158 -5.93 -10.68 -23.12
N VAL A 159 -4.63 -10.88 -22.89
CA VAL A 159 -3.60 -9.85 -23.00
C VAL A 159 -2.52 -10.34 -23.95
N ARG A 160 -2.27 -9.61 -25.04
CA ARG A 160 -1.33 -10.03 -26.13
C ARG A 160 -1.63 -11.45 -26.64
N GLY A 161 -2.92 -11.82 -26.70
CA GLY A 161 -3.37 -13.15 -27.15
C GLY A 161 -3.19 -14.29 -26.15
N LYS A 162 -2.80 -14.01 -24.90
CA LYS A 162 -2.68 -15.01 -23.82
C LYS A 162 -3.78 -14.79 -22.78
N HIS A 163 -4.34 -15.88 -22.28
CA HIS A 163 -5.27 -15.82 -21.15
C HIS A 163 -4.51 -15.40 -19.88
N VAL A 164 -5.09 -14.47 -19.14
CA VAL A 164 -4.60 -14.00 -17.84
C VAL A 164 -5.58 -14.40 -16.76
N VAL A 165 -5.08 -14.51 -15.53
CA VAL A 165 -5.89 -14.84 -14.35
C VAL A 165 -6.01 -13.63 -13.43
N THR A 166 -7.03 -13.64 -12.57
CA THR A 166 -7.18 -12.66 -11.49
C THR A 166 -5.89 -12.57 -10.68
N GLY A 167 -5.42 -11.35 -10.40
CA GLY A 167 -4.18 -11.10 -9.67
C GLY A 167 -2.92 -10.97 -10.54
N ASP A 168 -2.98 -11.28 -11.83
CA ASP A 168 -1.85 -11.06 -12.74
C ASP A 168 -1.52 -9.56 -12.88
N ARG A 169 -0.23 -9.24 -13.00
CA ARG A 169 0.24 -7.86 -13.19
C ARG A 169 0.37 -7.56 -14.68
N ILE A 170 -0.50 -6.68 -15.17
CA ILE A 170 -0.58 -6.31 -16.58
C ILE A 170 -0.03 -4.89 -16.76
N SER A 171 0.71 -4.65 -17.83
CA SER A 171 1.20 -3.31 -18.15
C SER A 171 0.06 -2.39 -18.57
N ILE A 172 0.09 -1.12 -18.14
CA ILE A 172 -0.86 -0.09 -18.60
C ILE A 172 -0.81 0.16 -20.12
N GLU A 173 0.27 -0.26 -20.77
CA GLU A 173 0.42 -0.11 -22.21
C GLU A 173 -0.34 -1.19 -22.98
N ASP A 174 -0.58 -2.34 -22.35
CA ASP A 174 -1.19 -3.49 -22.99
C ASP A 174 -2.71 -3.30 -23.14
N THR A 175 -3.24 -3.75 -24.27
CA THR A 175 -4.68 -3.78 -24.51
C THR A 175 -5.25 -5.08 -23.99
N VAL A 176 -6.30 -4.95 -23.19
CA VAL A 176 -7.02 -6.02 -22.53
C VAL A 176 -8.27 -6.33 -23.34
N ILE A 177 -8.42 -7.57 -23.80
CA ILE A 177 -9.58 -8.03 -24.56
C ILE A 177 -10.42 -8.91 -23.64
N ILE A 178 -11.70 -8.54 -23.47
CA ILE A 178 -12.65 -9.29 -22.66
C ILE A 178 -13.30 -10.37 -23.53
N GLN A 179 -13.31 -11.61 -23.07
CA GLN A 179 -14.09 -12.69 -23.69
C GLN A 179 -15.42 -12.83 -22.94
N ALA A 180 -16.51 -12.52 -23.63
CA ALA A 180 -17.86 -12.58 -23.08
C ALA A 180 -18.75 -13.57 -23.85
N GLY A 181 -19.80 -14.10 -23.21
CA GLY A 181 -20.74 -14.98 -23.91
C GLY A 181 -21.69 -14.21 -24.84
N ASN A 182 -21.96 -14.79 -26.01
CA ASN A 182 -22.87 -14.23 -27.02
C ASN A 182 -24.36 -14.51 -26.74
N GLY A 183 -24.69 -15.27 -25.69
CA GLY A 183 -26.06 -15.69 -25.40
C GLY A 183 -26.56 -16.85 -26.26
N MET A 184 -25.71 -17.43 -27.11
CA MET A 184 -26.02 -18.65 -27.86
C MET A 184 -25.57 -19.83 -27.00
N ARG A 185 -26.54 -20.49 -26.35
CA ARG A 185 -26.30 -21.75 -25.64
C ARG A 185 -26.30 -22.89 -26.66
N ASP A 186 -25.37 -23.83 -26.52
CA ASP A 186 -25.41 -25.07 -27.29
C ASP A 186 -26.68 -25.85 -26.87
N SER A 187 -27.36 -26.44 -27.85
CA SER A 187 -28.53 -27.30 -27.64
C SER A 187 -28.26 -28.50 -26.73
N THR A 188 -26.99 -28.84 -26.50
CA THR A 188 -26.56 -29.91 -25.61
C THR A 188 -26.65 -29.58 -24.11
N ASP A 189 -26.80 -28.31 -23.73
CA ASP A 189 -26.89 -27.87 -22.32
C ASP A 189 -28.32 -27.84 -21.78
N VAL A 190 -29.30 -28.33 -22.55
CA VAL A 190 -30.66 -28.55 -22.04
C VAL A 190 -30.62 -29.76 -21.12
N ILE A 191 -30.53 -29.51 -19.82
CA ILE A 191 -30.78 -30.53 -18.80
C ILE A 191 -32.24 -30.93 -18.93
N ASP A 192 -32.49 -32.14 -19.44
CA ASP A 192 -33.81 -32.75 -19.40
C ASP A 192 -34.10 -33.06 -17.93
N TYR A 193 -34.93 -32.22 -17.31
CA TYR A 193 -35.41 -32.46 -15.96
C TYR A 193 -36.38 -33.63 -16.03
N VAL A 194 -35.85 -34.84 -15.82
CA VAL A 194 -36.70 -36.00 -15.55
C VAL A 194 -37.32 -35.75 -14.17
N ASP A 195 -38.61 -35.46 -14.14
CA ASP A 195 -39.35 -35.36 -12.90
C ASP A 195 -39.13 -36.67 -12.10
N PRO A 196 -38.74 -36.58 -10.81
CA PRO A 196 -38.64 -37.77 -9.99
C PRO A 196 -40.02 -38.43 -9.95
N ILE A 197 -40.08 -39.72 -10.30
CA ILE A 197 -41.30 -40.51 -10.19
C ILE A 197 -41.65 -40.55 -8.70
N TYR A 198 -42.64 -39.76 -8.31
CA TYR A 198 -43.29 -39.92 -7.02
C TYR A 198 -44.11 -41.21 -7.10
N PRO A 199 -43.88 -42.22 -6.25
CA PRO A 199 -44.81 -43.33 -6.16
C PRO A 199 -46.19 -42.73 -5.84
N GLU A 200 -47.18 -43.01 -6.67
CA GLU A 200 -48.58 -42.76 -6.32
C GLU A 200 -48.83 -43.49 -5.01
N TYR A 201 -49.08 -42.73 -3.95
CA TYR A 201 -49.55 -43.27 -2.69
C TYR A 201 -50.93 -43.85 -2.96
N ASP A 202 -51.02 -45.17 -3.12
CA ASP A 202 -52.28 -45.89 -3.14
C ASP A 202 -52.79 -45.98 -1.70
N PRO A 203 -53.91 -45.31 -1.35
CA PRO A 203 -54.46 -45.36 -0.01
C PRO A 203 -55.09 -46.73 0.32
N SER A 204 -55.09 -47.69 -0.61
CA SER A 204 -55.74 -49.00 -0.44
C SER A 204 -54.81 -50.15 -0.04
N GLU A 205 -53.50 -49.90 0.10
CA GLU A 205 -52.61 -50.83 0.81
C GLU A 205 -52.68 -50.53 2.32
N GLU A 206 -53.67 -51.13 2.98
CA GLU A 206 -53.68 -51.34 4.42
C GLU A 206 -52.51 -52.26 4.78
N ASP A 207 -51.33 -51.68 5.05
CA ASP A 207 -50.30 -52.39 5.81
C ASP A 207 -50.85 -52.66 7.21
N ASP A 208 -51.02 -53.94 7.54
CA ASP A 208 -51.41 -54.45 8.84
C ASP A 208 -50.57 -53.78 9.95
N VAL A 209 -51.17 -52.80 10.61
CA VAL A 209 -50.60 -52.15 11.80
C VAL A 209 -50.56 -53.16 12.94
N ASP A 210 -49.38 -53.71 13.23
CA ASP A 210 -49.12 -54.48 14.45
C ASP A 210 -49.56 -53.64 15.67
N GLY A 211 -50.53 -54.17 16.42
CA GLY A 211 -51.07 -53.54 17.61
C GLY A 211 -49.97 -53.28 18.64
N PHE A 212 -49.72 -52.00 18.92
CA PHE A 212 -48.86 -51.57 20.01
C PHE A 212 -49.54 -51.92 21.35
N GLU A 213 -48.91 -52.79 22.13
CA GLU A 213 -49.34 -53.08 23.50
C GLU A 213 -48.96 -51.89 24.41
N GLU A 214 -49.97 -51.21 24.95
CA GLU A 214 -49.81 -50.05 25.82
C GLU A 214 -49.25 -50.49 27.19
N VAL A 215 -47.94 -50.37 27.38
CA VAL A 215 -47.33 -50.51 28.70
C VAL A 215 -47.51 -49.19 29.46
N THR A 216 -48.53 -49.14 30.32
CA THR A 216 -48.73 -48.03 31.27
C THR A 216 -47.56 -47.92 32.25
N GLY A 217 -46.68 -46.93 32.03
CA GLY A 217 -45.74 -46.41 33.03
C GLY A 217 -46.34 -45.21 33.78
N PRO A 218 -45.98 -44.97 35.05
CA PRO A 218 -46.66 -43.99 35.88
C PRO A 218 -46.35 -42.55 35.48
N VAL A 219 -47.40 -41.75 35.59
CA VAL A 219 -47.52 -40.31 35.38
C VAL A 219 -46.36 -39.52 36.02
N THR A 220 -45.76 -38.59 35.27
CA THR A 220 -45.12 -37.41 35.86
C THR A 220 -45.50 -36.19 35.04
N GLU A 221 -46.34 -35.41 35.68
CA GLU A 221 -46.89 -34.09 35.37
C GLU A 221 -45.76 -33.07 35.16
N THR A 222 -45.70 -32.40 34.01
CA THR A 222 -45.40 -30.96 33.95
C THR A 222 -46.00 -30.37 32.67
N GLU A 223 -46.67 -29.24 32.88
CA GLU A 223 -47.61 -28.52 32.06
C GLU A 223 -47.00 -27.82 30.82
N GLU A 224 -47.85 -27.76 29.78
CA GLU A 224 -48.19 -26.60 28.92
C GLU A 224 -47.12 -25.92 28.04
N THR A 225 -47.22 -26.01 26.70
CA THR A 225 -48.14 -25.32 25.75
C THR A 225 -47.53 -24.02 25.17
N THR A 226 -46.98 -24.17 23.97
CA THR A 226 -47.37 -23.50 22.70
C THR A 226 -47.42 -21.95 22.57
N THR A 227 -46.87 -21.52 21.44
CA THR A 227 -47.34 -20.47 20.48
C THR A 227 -46.92 -18.99 20.61
N HIS A 228 -46.27 -18.53 19.54
CA HIS A 228 -46.23 -17.15 19.00
C HIS A 228 -47.65 -16.53 18.86
N PRO A 229 -47.88 -15.18 18.84
CA PRO A 229 -47.36 -14.27 17.79
C PRO A 229 -47.19 -12.73 18.08
N GLN A 230 -46.33 -12.09 17.26
CA GLN A 230 -46.31 -10.71 16.70
C GLN A 230 -46.38 -9.40 17.54
N GLU A 231 -45.44 -8.48 17.20
CA GLU A 231 -45.63 -7.04 16.86
C GLU A 231 -44.94 -5.91 17.70
N VAL A 232 -44.30 -4.98 16.97
CA VAL A 232 -43.81 -3.58 17.21
C VAL A 232 -42.52 -3.25 18.02
N LYS A 233 -41.60 -2.56 17.31
CA LYS A 233 -40.39 -1.75 17.69
C LYS A 233 -40.69 -0.57 18.67
N PRO A 234 -39.69 0.25 19.09
CA PRO A 234 -38.24 0.05 19.40
C PRO A 234 -37.83 0.69 20.76
N ILE A 235 -36.62 0.49 21.29
CA ILE A 235 -35.80 1.46 22.09
C ILE A 235 -34.37 0.90 22.27
N ASN A 236 -33.37 1.74 21.98
CA ASN A 236 -31.91 1.56 22.09
C ASN A 236 -31.42 2.00 23.50
N PRO A 237 -30.11 2.05 23.87
CA PRO A 237 -28.95 1.16 23.69
C PRO A 237 -28.36 0.70 25.07
N SER A 238 -27.59 -0.40 25.13
CA SER A 238 -26.53 -0.49 26.15
C SER A 238 -25.37 -1.41 25.73
N LYS A 239 -24.21 -0.77 25.58
CA LYS A 239 -22.83 -1.25 25.66
C LYS A 239 -22.59 -2.76 25.73
N THR A 240 -21.92 -3.31 24.72
CA THR A 240 -20.74 -4.14 24.96
C THR A 240 -19.74 -3.98 23.81
N GLU A 241 -18.49 -3.83 24.23
CA GLU A 241 -17.31 -3.39 23.49
C GLU A 241 -16.71 -4.53 22.63
N PRO A 242 -16.14 -4.24 21.45
CA PRO A 242 -15.61 -5.27 20.55
C PRO A 242 -14.25 -5.79 21.02
N THR A 243 -14.17 -7.10 21.25
CA THR A 243 -12.92 -7.85 21.45
C THR A 243 -12.04 -7.78 20.19
N VAL A 244 -10.89 -7.14 20.34
CA VAL A 244 -9.79 -7.07 19.37
C VAL A 244 -9.16 -8.46 19.17
N PRO A 245 -9.01 -8.97 17.93
CA PRO A 245 -8.17 -10.14 17.68
C PRO A 245 -6.68 -9.78 17.82
N GLN A 246 -5.99 -10.49 18.72
CA GLN A 246 -4.55 -10.34 18.95
C GLN A 246 -3.72 -10.75 17.72
N LYS A 247 -2.76 -9.88 17.41
CA LYS A 247 -1.70 -10.00 16.41
C LYS A 247 -0.71 -11.11 16.80
N LYS A 248 -0.54 -12.13 15.94
CA LYS A 248 0.58 -13.09 16.05
C LYS A 248 1.88 -12.41 15.60
N GLU A 249 2.86 -12.41 16.49
CA GLU A 249 4.23 -11.96 16.23
C GLU A 249 5.06 -13.09 15.57
N PRO A 250 5.91 -12.82 14.58
CA PRO A 250 6.70 -13.86 13.90
C PRO A 250 7.98 -14.20 14.67
N THR A 251 8.21 -15.50 14.87
CA THR A 251 9.42 -16.09 15.45
C THR A 251 10.64 -15.87 14.55
N ALA A 252 11.74 -15.37 15.14
CA ALA A 252 13.02 -15.15 14.48
C ALA A 252 13.73 -16.47 14.08
N PRO A 253 14.44 -16.53 12.94
CA PRO A 253 15.20 -17.72 12.55
C PRO A 253 16.56 -17.82 13.28
N ARG A 254 16.84 -19.03 13.75
CA ARG A 254 18.05 -19.49 14.44
C ARG A 254 19.25 -19.56 13.48
N LYS A 255 20.38 -18.95 13.88
CA LYS A 255 21.70 -19.05 13.22
C LYS A 255 22.14 -20.50 13.04
N THR A 256 22.52 -20.88 11.82
CA THR A 256 23.36 -22.05 11.52
C THR A 256 24.78 -21.59 11.19
N GLU A 257 25.74 -22.30 11.76
CA GLU A 257 27.19 -22.07 11.71
C GLU A 257 27.81 -22.72 10.45
N PRO A 258 28.95 -22.22 9.93
CA PRO A 258 29.47 -22.61 8.61
C PRO A 258 30.24 -23.93 8.65
N THR A 259 29.97 -24.82 7.69
CA THR A 259 30.74 -26.04 7.44
C THR A 259 31.89 -25.76 6.46
N THR A 260 33.10 -26.07 6.88
CA THR A 260 34.37 -25.93 6.15
C THR A 260 34.46 -26.86 4.93
N PRO A 261 34.98 -26.43 3.77
CA PRO A 261 35.17 -27.32 2.62
C PRO A 261 36.46 -28.12 2.71
N LYS A 262 36.36 -29.43 2.42
CA LYS A 262 37.46 -30.40 2.40
C LYS A 262 38.11 -30.40 1.01
N SER A 263 39.42 -30.18 0.96
CA SER A 263 40.28 -30.17 -0.23
C SER A 263 40.35 -31.55 -0.92
N PRO A 264 40.35 -31.64 -2.27
CA PRO A 264 40.55 -32.91 -2.96
C PRO A 264 42.04 -33.29 -3.05
N LYS A 265 42.30 -34.54 -2.67
CA LYS A 265 43.62 -35.18 -2.62
C LYS A 265 44.03 -35.63 -4.03
N SER A 266 45.21 -35.18 -4.45
CA SER A 266 45.99 -35.68 -5.59
C SER A 266 46.29 -37.18 -5.42
N THR A 267 46.20 -37.95 -6.51
CA THR A 267 46.84 -39.27 -6.64
C THR A 267 47.55 -39.37 -7.99
N PRO A 268 48.81 -39.84 -8.02
CA PRO A 268 49.62 -39.90 -9.23
C PRO A 268 49.58 -41.29 -9.87
N LYS A 269 49.58 -41.35 -11.21
CA LYS A 269 50.33 -42.33 -12.00
C LYS A 269 50.41 -41.90 -13.45
#